data_AF-A0A371DH07-F1
#
_entry.id   AF-A0A371DH07-F1
#
_cell.length_a   1.000
_cell.length_b   1.000
_cell.length_c   1.000
_cell.angle_alpha   90.00
_cell.angle_beta   90.00
_cell.angle_gamma   90.00
#
_symmetry.space_group_name_H-M   'P 1'
#
loop_
_entity.id
_entity.type
_entity.pdbx_description
1 polymer ?
#
loop_
_entity_poly.entity_id
_entity_poly.type
_entity_poly.pdbx_seq_one_letter_code
_entity_poly.pdbx_strand_id
1 'polypeptide(L)'
;MFVKLAVAASLVASVAAHAIFQELWVNGVDQGTSCARLPASNSPVTSVTTPDIACNANAASSKGVCQVLPGDEVTVEMHQQPGDRSCANEAIGGAHYGPINIYMAKVDDATTAVGSSAKWFKVSEMGLPSSNPDYWATEVLNDNCGHFTFKVPSDIAPGNYLIRAEVIALHVASQPGGAQFYMSCFQVNVGGSGSANPPTVSFPGAYSASDPGILINIYEQLNSYQIPGPSPYATTSPTVAATPYPTTATWNTALQPSTVPTAVPTAGAKGIGKA
;
A
#
# COMPACT_ATOMS: atom_id res chain seq x y z
N MET A 1 51.14 -8.23 -36.07
CA MET A 1 50.00 -7.28 -36.11
C MET A 1 48.85 -7.94 -35.36
N PHE A 2 48.67 -7.63 -34.08
CA PHE A 2 47.66 -8.27 -33.22
C PHE A 2 46.45 -7.34 -33.09
N VAL A 3 45.32 -7.75 -33.66
CA VAL A 3 44.04 -7.06 -33.52
C VAL A 3 43.44 -7.48 -32.17
N LYS A 4 43.36 -6.55 -31.21
CA LYS A 4 42.63 -6.77 -29.95
C LYS A 4 41.14 -6.52 -30.21
N LEU A 5 40.33 -7.57 -30.09
CA LEU A 5 38.87 -7.47 -30.07
C LEU A 5 38.46 -6.98 -28.67
N ALA A 6 37.93 -5.76 -28.58
CA ALA A 6 37.31 -5.26 -27.36
C ALA A 6 35.84 -5.71 -27.34
N VAL A 7 35.48 -6.58 -26.40
CA VAL A 7 34.08 -6.95 -26.14
C VAL A 7 33.50 -5.91 -25.18
N ALA A 8 32.60 -5.07 -25.68
CA ALA A 8 31.80 -4.17 -24.85
C ALA A 8 30.63 -4.97 -24.26
N ALA A 9 30.67 -5.28 -22.96
CA ALA A 9 29.53 -5.82 -22.25
C ALA A 9 28.57 -4.66 -21.91
N SER A 10 27.45 -4.59 -22.61
CA SER A 10 26.34 -3.71 -22.25
C SER A 10 25.64 -4.26 -21.01
N LEU A 11 25.86 -3.62 -19.85
CA LEU A 11 25.03 -3.84 -18.65
C LEU A 11 23.65 -3.25 -18.94
N VAL A 12 22.66 -4.12 -19.18
CA VAL A 12 21.26 -3.73 -19.18
C VAL A 12 20.84 -3.59 -17.72
N ALA A 13 20.73 -2.37 -17.22
CA ALA A 13 20.05 -2.13 -15.95
C ALA A 13 18.56 -2.43 -16.15
N SER A 14 18.09 -3.55 -15.61
CA SER A 14 16.65 -3.81 -15.53
C SER A 14 16.07 -2.91 -14.45
N VAL A 15 15.33 -1.86 -14.84
CA VAL A 15 14.54 -1.08 -13.89
C VAL A 15 13.31 -1.93 -13.54
N ALA A 16 13.34 -2.55 -12.36
CA ALA A 16 12.12 -3.07 -11.76
C ALA A 16 11.32 -1.86 -11.25
N ALA A 17 10.04 -1.79 -11.61
CA ALA A 17 9.18 -0.66 -11.29
C ALA A 17 7.86 -1.10 -10.64
N HIS A 18 7.38 -2.27 -11.04
CA HIS A 18 6.23 -2.99 -10.49
C HIS A 18 6.50 -3.48 -9.07
N ALA A 19 5.48 -3.52 -8.20
CA ALA A 19 5.64 -3.84 -6.79
C ALA A 19 4.39 -4.50 -6.18
N ILE A 20 4.53 -5.07 -4.98
CA ILE A 20 3.45 -5.73 -4.22
C ILE A 20 3.50 -5.24 -2.77
N PHE A 21 2.33 -5.00 -2.15
CA PHE A 21 2.22 -4.92 -0.69
C PHE A 21 2.25 -6.34 -0.11
N GLN A 22 3.32 -6.70 0.59
CA GLN A 22 3.61 -8.08 0.93
C GLN A 22 3.48 -8.38 2.42
N GLU A 23 3.92 -7.48 3.29
CA GLU A 23 3.96 -7.72 4.73
C GLU A 23 3.07 -6.75 5.52
N LEU A 24 2.68 -7.21 6.70
CA LEU A 24 1.94 -6.43 7.69
C LEU A 24 2.74 -6.37 8.98
N TRP A 25 2.72 -5.22 9.64
CA TRP A 25 3.25 -5.04 10.98
C TRP A 25 2.17 -4.49 11.90
N VAL A 26 2.21 -4.89 13.17
CA VAL A 26 1.28 -4.39 14.20
C VAL A 26 2.12 -3.91 15.38
N ASN A 27 2.04 -2.61 15.69
CA ASN A 27 2.82 -1.95 16.72
C ASN A 27 4.33 -2.27 16.62
N GLY A 28 4.86 -2.29 15.39
CA GLY A 28 6.25 -2.64 15.10
C GLY A 28 6.56 -4.14 15.16
N VAL A 29 5.60 -5.03 15.40
CA VAL A 29 5.83 -6.48 15.32
C VAL A 29 5.58 -6.94 13.89
N ASP A 30 6.62 -7.49 13.24
CA ASP A 30 6.54 -8.12 11.92
C ASP A 30 5.57 -9.30 11.96
N GLN A 31 4.49 -9.26 11.18
CA GLN A 31 3.59 -10.40 11.00
C GLN A 31 3.96 -11.26 9.78
N GLY A 32 4.95 -10.81 9.01
CA GLY A 32 5.34 -11.35 7.72
C GLY A 32 4.17 -11.33 6.73
N THR A 33 4.11 -12.37 5.91
CA THR A 33 3.06 -12.57 4.90
C THR A 33 1.88 -13.39 5.44
N SER A 34 1.91 -13.77 6.72
CA SER A 34 1.01 -14.77 7.31
C SER A 34 -0.48 -14.42 7.19
N CYS A 35 -0.82 -13.13 7.16
CA CYS A 35 -2.18 -12.64 6.98
C CYS A 35 -2.40 -11.92 5.64
N ALA A 36 -1.43 -11.95 4.73
CA ALA A 36 -1.51 -11.30 3.43
C ALA A 36 -2.11 -12.23 2.37
N ARG A 37 -2.98 -11.69 1.53
CA ARG A 37 -3.48 -12.33 0.30
C ARG A 37 -2.67 -11.79 -0.87
N LEU A 38 -1.51 -12.41 -1.12
CA LEU A 38 -0.55 -11.91 -2.09
C LEU A 38 -1.01 -12.17 -3.54
N PRO A 39 -0.94 -11.19 -4.44
CA PRO A 39 -1.18 -11.41 -5.86
C PRO A 39 -0.15 -12.37 -6.46
N ALA A 40 -0.55 -13.07 -7.53
CA ALA A 40 0.32 -14.02 -8.23
C ALA A 40 1.47 -13.34 -9.01
N SER A 41 1.38 -12.03 -9.23
CA SER A 41 2.39 -11.22 -9.92
C SER A 41 2.43 -9.82 -9.35
N ASN A 42 3.51 -9.10 -9.60
CA ASN A 42 3.63 -7.67 -9.29
C ASN A 42 3.04 -6.76 -10.39
N SER A 43 2.41 -7.31 -11.43
CA SER A 43 1.74 -6.51 -12.46
C SER A 43 0.54 -5.76 -11.89
N PRO A 44 0.21 -4.57 -12.43
CA PRO A 44 -0.87 -3.77 -11.90
C PRO A 44 -2.23 -4.28 -12.41
N VAL A 45 -3.27 -4.05 -11.61
CA VAL A 45 -4.63 -3.97 -12.15
C VAL A 45 -4.74 -2.63 -12.88
N THR A 46 -5.42 -2.57 -14.02
CA THR A 46 -5.64 -1.31 -14.78
C THR A 46 -7.12 -0.98 -14.96
N SER A 47 -8.02 -1.95 -14.74
CA SER A 47 -9.46 -1.77 -14.90
C SER A 47 -10.17 -1.63 -13.56
N VAL A 48 -10.70 -0.44 -13.29
CA VAL A 48 -11.46 -0.11 -12.08
C VAL A 48 -12.85 -0.76 -12.01
N THR A 49 -13.31 -1.38 -13.11
CA THR A 49 -14.64 -2.00 -13.19
C THR A 49 -14.63 -3.51 -12.95
N THR A 50 -13.45 -4.11 -12.84
CA THR A 50 -13.30 -5.55 -12.59
C THR A 50 -13.29 -5.87 -11.09
N PRO A 51 -13.66 -7.09 -10.67
CA PRO A 51 -13.52 -7.54 -9.28
C PRO A 51 -12.08 -7.44 -8.74
N ASP A 52 -11.09 -7.52 -9.61
CA ASP A 52 -9.66 -7.49 -9.26
C ASP A 52 -9.27 -6.18 -8.57
N ILE A 53 -9.98 -5.07 -8.80
CA ILE A 53 -9.69 -3.78 -8.14
C ILE A 53 -9.85 -3.84 -6.61
N ALA A 54 -10.55 -4.83 -6.06
CA ALA A 54 -10.75 -4.96 -4.62
C ALA A 54 -9.52 -5.52 -3.91
N CYS A 55 -9.02 -6.69 -4.33
CA CYS A 55 -7.92 -7.41 -3.66
C CYS A 55 -6.89 -7.98 -4.62
N ASN A 56 -6.77 -7.42 -5.82
CA ASN A 56 -5.87 -7.84 -6.90
C ASN A 56 -6.31 -9.16 -7.59
N ALA A 57 -5.79 -9.38 -8.80
CA ALA A 57 -6.09 -10.54 -9.61
C ALA A 57 -5.40 -11.80 -9.06
N ASN A 58 -6.16 -12.90 -8.95
CA ASN A 58 -5.66 -14.21 -8.51
C ASN A 58 -4.87 -14.16 -7.19
N ALA A 59 -5.28 -13.31 -6.25
CA ALA A 59 -4.64 -13.24 -4.94
C ALA A 59 -4.72 -14.59 -4.22
N ALA A 60 -3.59 -15.05 -3.70
CA ALA A 60 -3.47 -16.26 -2.93
C ALA A 60 -4.37 -16.19 -1.67
N SER A 61 -4.93 -17.33 -1.29
CA SER A 61 -5.62 -17.43 -0.01
C SER A 61 -4.60 -17.45 1.13
N SER A 62 -4.99 -16.86 2.27
CA SER A 62 -4.26 -17.00 3.52
C SER A 62 -5.18 -17.57 4.59
N LYS A 63 -4.63 -18.43 5.45
CA LYS A 63 -5.33 -18.94 6.63
C LYS A 63 -5.03 -18.12 7.89
N GLY A 64 -4.04 -17.24 7.86
CA GLY A 64 -3.65 -16.44 9.02
C GLY A 64 -4.52 -15.21 9.18
N VAL A 65 -4.86 -14.86 10.42
CA VAL A 65 -5.60 -13.65 10.78
C VAL A 65 -4.82 -12.91 11.84
N CYS A 66 -4.27 -11.74 11.48
CA CYS A 66 -3.47 -10.92 12.38
C CYS A 66 -4.38 -10.20 13.39
N GLN A 67 -3.99 -10.17 14.66
CA GLN A 67 -4.77 -9.51 15.70
C GLN A 67 -4.41 -8.03 15.73
N VAL A 68 -5.43 -7.16 15.74
CA VAL A 68 -5.26 -5.71 15.90
C VAL A 68 -6.26 -5.18 16.91
N LEU A 69 -5.88 -4.18 17.67
CA LEU A 69 -6.74 -3.46 18.59
C LEU A 69 -7.07 -2.07 18.02
N PRO A 70 -8.23 -1.50 18.38
CA PRO A 70 -8.52 -0.11 18.07
C PRO A 70 -7.40 0.81 18.59
N GLY A 71 -6.89 1.69 17.72
CA GLY A 71 -5.76 2.59 18.02
C GLY A 71 -4.37 2.02 17.75
N ASP A 72 -4.23 0.72 17.45
CA ASP A 72 -2.95 0.12 17.06
C ASP A 72 -2.38 0.81 15.82
N GLU A 73 -1.06 0.92 15.78
CA GLU A 73 -0.34 1.30 14.58
C GLU A 73 -0.13 0.07 13.70
N VAL A 74 -0.73 0.08 12.52
CA VAL A 74 -0.57 -0.98 11.53
C VAL A 74 0.25 -0.43 10.38
N THR A 75 1.30 -1.17 10.00
CA THR A 75 2.18 -0.80 8.90
C THR A 75 2.04 -1.82 7.78
N VAL A 76 1.84 -1.35 6.56
CA VAL A 76 1.86 -2.17 5.34
C VAL A 76 3.19 -1.95 4.65
N GLU A 77 3.77 -3.02 4.12
CA GLU A 77 5.10 -3.01 3.52
C GLU A 77 5.03 -3.40 2.04
N MET A 78 5.68 -2.64 1.18
CA MET A 78 5.72 -2.86 -0.27
C MET A 78 7.14 -3.03 -0.78
N HIS A 79 7.34 -3.94 -1.74
CA HIS A 79 8.61 -4.09 -2.47
C HIS A 79 8.40 -4.52 -3.92
N GLN A 80 9.42 -4.30 -4.76
CA GLN A 80 9.33 -4.50 -6.20
C GLN A 80 9.15 -5.96 -6.61
N GLN A 81 9.88 -6.87 -5.95
CA GLN A 81 9.87 -8.29 -6.31
C GLN A 81 9.16 -9.14 -5.26
N PRO A 82 8.43 -10.20 -5.67
CA PRO A 82 7.88 -11.17 -4.74
C PRO A 82 8.97 -11.72 -3.80
N GLY A 83 8.77 -11.56 -2.50
CA GLY A 83 9.69 -11.98 -1.44
C GLY A 83 10.90 -11.08 -1.21
N ASP A 84 11.07 -9.99 -1.97
CA ASP A 84 12.08 -8.96 -1.68
C ASP A 84 11.62 -8.07 -0.52
N ARG A 85 12.57 -7.69 0.34
CA ARG A 85 12.39 -6.73 1.45
C ARG A 85 13.54 -5.74 1.58
N SER A 86 14.39 -5.67 0.56
CA SER A 86 15.64 -4.91 0.60
C SER A 86 15.38 -3.41 0.51
N CYS A 87 15.85 -2.66 1.52
CA CYS A 87 15.91 -1.20 1.48
C CYS A 87 16.99 -0.66 0.54
N ALA A 88 17.77 -1.53 -0.12
CA ALA A 88 18.76 -1.10 -1.11
C ALA A 88 18.11 -0.69 -2.45
N ASN A 89 16.87 -1.13 -2.68
CA ASN A 89 16.07 -0.78 -3.84
C ASN A 89 14.88 0.08 -3.41
N GLU A 90 14.30 0.81 -4.36
CA GLU A 90 13.00 1.46 -4.16
C GLU A 90 11.94 0.40 -3.88
N ALA A 91 10.99 0.70 -2.99
CA ALA A 91 9.83 -0.15 -2.73
C ALA A 91 8.93 -0.24 -3.97
N ILE A 92 8.77 0.89 -4.67
CA ILE A 92 8.16 1.00 -5.98
C ILE A 92 8.94 2.03 -6.80
N GLY A 93 9.53 1.58 -7.90
CA GLY A 93 10.54 2.35 -8.62
C GLY A 93 10.10 2.86 -9.98
N GLY A 94 11.05 3.38 -10.76
CA GLY A 94 10.79 3.79 -12.14
C GLY A 94 9.76 4.92 -12.25
N ALA A 95 9.85 5.90 -11.35
CA ALA A 95 8.98 7.08 -11.33
C ALA A 95 7.48 6.76 -11.21
N HIS A 96 7.11 5.69 -10.50
CA HIS A 96 5.72 5.32 -10.20
C HIS A 96 5.09 6.26 -9.16
N TYR A 97 5.04 7.55 -9.48
CA TYR A 97 4.49 8.61 -8.63
C TYR A 97 2.98 8.45 -8.47
N GLY A 98 2.49 8.61 -7.24
CA GLY A 98 1.07 8.66 -6.96
C GLY A 98 0.71 8.49 -5.49
N PRO A 99 -0.59 8.30 -5.18
CA PRO A 99 -1.07 8.20 -3.81
C PRO A 99 -0.90 6.79 -3.21
N ILE A 100 -1.03 6.75 -1.88
CA ILE A 100 -1.31 5.56 -1.10
C ILE A 100 -2.72 5.69 -0.51
N ASN A 101 -3.50 4.61 -0.58
CA ASN A 101 -4.83 4.52 0.05
C ASN A 101 -4.94 3.26 0.89
N ILE A 102 -5.45 3.40 2.11
CA ILE A 102 -5.75 2.28 3.01
C ILE A 102 -7.25 2.24 3.29
N TYR A 103 -7.85 1.10 3.03
CA TYR A 103 -9.26 0.83 3.34
C TYR A 103 -9.39 -0.34 4.31
N MET A 104 -10.49 -0.35 5.06
CA MET A 104 -10.94 -1.49 5.85
C MET A 104 -12.35 -1.91 5.42
N ALA A 105 -12.66 -3.18 5.55
CA ALA A 105 -14.01 -3.70 5.36
C ALA A 105 -14.34 -4.76 6.41
N LYS A 106 -15.45 -4.57 7.13
CA LYS A 106 -15.96 -5.59 8.06
C LYS A 106 -16.47 -6.79 7.26
N VAL A 107 -16.12 -7.98 7.69
CA VAL A 107 -16.55 -9.24 7.07
C VAL A 107 -16.88 -10.28 8.13
N ASP A 108 -17.66 -11.30 7.77
CA ASP A 108 -18.00 -12.38 8.70
C ASP A 108 -16.76 -13.23 9.02
N ASP A 109 -16.00 -13.59 7.98
CA ASP A 109 -14.77 -14.37 8.08
C ASP A 109 -13.69 -13.81 7.15
N ALA A 110 -12.60 -13.32 7.74
CA ALA A 110 -11.49 -12.71 7.02
C ALA A 110 -10.70 -13.71 6.17
N THR A 111 -10.84 -15.03 6.38
CA THR A 111 -10.13 -16.06 5.59
C THR A 111 -10.88 -16.45 4.32
N THR A 112 -12.20 -16.21 4.27
CA THR A 112 -13.07 -16.64 3.15
C THR A 112 -13.77 -15.48 2.45
N ALA A 113 -13.79 -14.28 3.04
CA ALA A 113 -14.46 -13.13 2.45
C ALA A 113 -13.93 -12.77 1.06
N VAL A 114 -14.85 -12.49 0.13
CA VAL A 114 -14.55 -12.01 -1.22
C VAL A 114 -14.47 -10.48 -1.21
N GLY A 115 -13.29 -9.93 -1.51
CA GLY A 115 -13.05 -8.49 -1.42
C GLY A 115 -14.00 -7.64 -2.27
N SER A 116 -14.39 -8.14 -3.46
CA SER A 116 -15.32 -7.43 -4.35
C SER A 116 -16.77 -7.41 -3.87
N SER A 117 -17.11 -8.23 -2.87
CA SER A 117 -18.42 -8.25 -2.21
C SER A 117 -18.43 -7.47 -0.89
N ALA A 118 -17.25 -7.05 -0.42
CA ALA A 118 -17.10 -6.37 0.86
C ALA A 118 -17.50 -4.89 0.78
N LYS A 119 -17.77 -4.29 1.95
CA LYS A 119 -18.16 -2.89 2.10
C LYS A 119 -17.01 -2.11 2.72
N TRP A 120 -16.34 -1.32 1.89
CA TRP A 120 -15.06 -0.69 2.20
C TRP A 120 -15.26 0.73 2.73
N PHE A 121 -14.49 1.12 3.73
CA PHE A 121 -14.36 2.50 4.17
C PHE A 121 -12.87 2.85 4.21
N LYS A 122 -12.52 4.06 3.80
CA LYS A 122 -11.13 4.52 3.80
C LYS A 122 -10.72 4.86 5.24
N VAL A 123 -9.53 4.48 5.66
CA VAL A 123 -8.99 4.77 7.01
C VAL A 123 -7.74 5.63 6.99
N SER A 124 -7.03 5.67 5.85
CA SER A 124 -5.87 6.52 5.66
C SER A 124 -5.62 6.77 4.17
N GLU A 125 -5.02 7.90 3.86
CA GLU A 125 -4.49 8.21 2.54
C GLU A 125 -3.31 9.18 2.63
N MET A 126 -2.50 9.18 1.59
CA MET A 126 -1.53 10.21 1.31
C MET A 126 -1.47 10.38 -0.21
N GLY A 127 -1.52 11.63 -0.68
CA GLY A 127 -1.45 11.96 -2.11
C GLY A 127 -0.13 12.64 -2.44
N LEU A 128 -0.19 13.97 -2.59
CA LEU A 128 0.95 14.84 -2.81
C LEU A 128 1.31 15.56 -1.50
N PRO A 129 2.19 15.01 -0.64
CA PRO A 129 2.58 15.67 0.61
C PRO A 129 3.34 17.00 0.46
N SER A 130 3.98 17.26 -0.68
CA SER A 130 4.58 18.56 -0.99
C SER A 130 4.36 18.92 -2.47
N SER A 131 4.14 20.19 -2.77
CA SER A 131 4.03 20.73 -4.12
C SER A 131 5.17 21.70 -4.49
N ASN A 132 6.25 21.72 -3.71
CA ASN A 132 7.41 22.58 -3.98
C ASN A 132 8.75 21.96 -3.51
N PRO A 133 9.40 21.13 -4.34
CA PRO A 133 8.86 20.54 -5.57
C PRO A 133 7.75 19.50 -5.26
N ASP A 134 7.07 19.03 -6.30
CA ASP A 134 6.14 17.91 -6.16
C ASP A 134 6.85 16.72 -5.52
N TYR A 135 6.22 16.16 -4.48
CA TYR A 135 6.67 14.98 -3.77
C TYR A 135 5.47 14.11 -3.47
N TRP A 136 5.50 12.85 -3.93
CA TRP A 136 4.37 11.93 -3.90
C TRP A 136 4.45 10.94 -2.74
N ALA A 137 3.30 10.38 -2.35
CA ALA A 137 3.22 9.38 -1.30
C ALA A 137 4.10 8.16 -1.57
N THR A 138 4.26 7.75 -2.83
CA THR A 138 5.16 6.66 -3.23
C THR A 138 6.64 6.99 -3.00
N GLU A 139 7.03 8.26 -3.06
CA GLU A 139 8.40 8.67 -2.70
C GLU A 139 8.59 8.61 -1.19
N VAL A 140 7.60 9.04 -0.41
CA VAL A 140 7.59 8.83 1.05
C VAL A 140 7.65 7.34 1.39
N LEU A 141 6.99 6.48 0.62
CA LEU A 141 7.06 5.03 0.77
C LEU A 141 8.49 4.51 0.55
N ASN A 142 9.16 4.99 -0.50
CA ASN A 142 10.55 4.66 -0.81
C ASN A 142 11.51 5.14 0.29
N ASP A 143 11.35 6.37 0.78
CA ASP A 143 12.13 6.92 1.91
C ASP A 143 12.02 6.06 3.18
N ASN A 144 10.89 5.37 3.35
CA ASN A 144 10.60 4.50 4.49
C ASN A 144 10.77 3.02 4.17
N CYS A 145 11.56 2.66 3.16
CA CYS A 145 11.82 1.27 2.78
C CYS A 145 10.53 0.46 2.58
N GLY A 146 9.52 1.05 1.93
CA GLY A 146 8.26 0.36 1.67
C GLY A 146 7.22 0.43 2.78
N HIS A 147 7.52 1.07 3.92
CA HIS A 147 6.66 1.06 5.10
C HIS A 147 5.70 2.26 5.11
N PHE A 148 4.40 1.99 5.11
CA PHE A 148 3.36 3.00 5.34
C PHE A 148 2.54 2.64 6.58
N THR A 149 2.52 3.53 7.58
CA THR A 149 1.83 3.29 8.84
C THR A 149 0.53 4.09 8.94
N PHE A 150 -0.54 3.43 9.37
CA PHE A 150 -1.82 4.04 9.72
C PHE A 150 -2.29 3.56 11.09
N LYS A 151 -3.32 4.21 11.63
CA LYS A 151 -3.95 3.79 12.89
C LYS A 151 -5.29 3.11 12.63
N VAL A 152 -5.54 2.00 13.30
CA VAL A 152 -6.87 1.38 13.32
C VAL A 152 -7.85 2.35 14.01
N PRO A 153 -9.01 2.69 13.41
CA PRO A 153 -9.98 3.57 14.06
C PRO A 153 -10.34 3.08 15.46
N SER A 154 -10.45 4.00 16.42
CA SER A 154 -10.59 3.66 17.84
C SER A 154 -11.98 3.17 18.25
N ASP A 155 -12.99 3.35 17.39
CA ASP A 155 -14.40 3.20 17.74
C ASP A 155 -15.18 2.19 16.88
N ILE A 156 -14.53 1.55 15.90
CA ILE A 156 -15.17 0.54 15.03
C ILE A 156 -15.53 -0.74 15.80
N ALA A 157 -16.57 -1.42 15.33
CA ALA A 157 -17.04 -2.65 15.94
C ALA A 157 -15.99 -3.79 15.88
N PRO A 158 -15.82 -4.60 16.94
CA PRO A 158 -14.90 -5.74 16.91
C PRO A 158 -15.33 -6.82 15.91
N GLY A 159 -14.39 -7.63 15.42
CA GLY A 159 -14.62 -8.78 14.55
C GLY A 159 -13.61 -8.89 13.40
N ASN A 160 -13.95 -9.70 12.39
CA ASN A 160 -13.09 -9.90 11.23
C ASN A 160 -13.17 -8.72 10.24
N TYR A 161 -12.02 -8.32 9.72
CA TYR A 161 -11.88 -7.27 8.71
C TYR A 161 -10.87 -7.68 7.63
N LEU A 162 -11.06 -7.12 6.44
CA LEU A 162 -10.01 -7.01 5.44
C LEU A 162 -9.41 -5.60 5.50
N ILE A 163 -8.09 -5.48 5.39
CA ILE A 163 -7.39 -4.23 5.09
C ILE A 163 -6.97 -4.29 3.62
N ARG A 164 -7.27 -3.26 2.83
CA ARG A 164 -6.78 -3.10 1.45
C ARG A 164 -5.79 -1.96 1.43
N ALA A 165 -4.52 -2.28 1.19
CA ALA A 165 -3.47 -1.30 0.94
C ALA A 165 -3.27 -1.13 -0.56
N GLU A 166 -3.19 0.10 -1.04
CA GLU A 166 -3.06 0.40 -2.46
C GLU A 166 -2.10 1.55 -2.72
N VAL A 167 -1.30 1.40 -3.77
CA VAL A 167 -0.64 2.48 -4.48
C VAL A 167 -1.27 2.60 -5.87
N ILE A 168 -1.45 3.84 -6.34
CA ILE A 168 -1.86 4.10 -7.74
C ILE A 168 -0.69 4.79 -8.44
N ALA A 169 -0.02 4.13 -9.38
CA ALA A 169 1.03 4.78 -10.15
C ALA A 169 0.44 5.55 -11.34
N LEU A 170 0.80 6.83 -11.45
CA LEU A 170 0.18 7.79 -12.36
C LEU A 170 1.09 8.21 -13.53
N HIS A 171 2.29 7.64 -13.63
CA HIS A 171 3.32 8.01 -14.60
C HIS A 171 2.91 7.89 -16.09
N VAL A 172 1.88 7.10 -16.39
CA VAL A 172 1.23 7.02 -17.72
C VAL A 172 -0.28 7.25 -17.67
N ALA A 173 -0.79 7.88 -16.61
CA ALA A 173 -2.22 8.09 -16.37
C ALA A 173 -2.86 9.21 -17.20
N SER A 174 -2.12 9.82 -18.14
CA SER A 174 -2.67 10.85 -19.04
C SER A 174 -3.60 10.27 -20.12
N GLN A 175 -3.73 8.95 -20.19
CA GLN A 175 -4.63 8.23 -21.08
C GLN A 175 -5.62 7.36 -20.28
N PRO A 176 -6.86 7.18 -20.75
CA PRO A 176 -7.81 6.27 -20.13
C PRO A 176 -7.22 4.85 -19.99
N GLY A 177 -7.30 4.28 -18.78
CA GLY A 177 -6.70 2.98 -18.47
C GLY A 177 -5.19 3.00 -18.24
N GLY A 178 -4.56 4.18 -18.23
CA GLY A 178 -3.13 4.33 -17.97
C GLY A 178 -2.75 4.26 -16.48
N ALA A 179 -3.64 4.65 -15.57
CA ALA A 179 -3.40 4.48 -14.14
C ALA A 179 -3.22 3.00 -13.78
N GLN A 180 -2.20 2.73 -12.96
CA GLN A 180 -1.81 1.38 -12.56
C GLN A 180 -2.05 1.20 -11.07
N PHE A 181 -2.88 0.22 -10.71
CA PHE A 181 -3.32 -0.01 -9.34
C PHE A 181 -2.60 -1.22 -8.76
N TYR A 182 -1.85 -1.00 -7.68
CA TYR A 182 -1.09 -2.01 -6.96
C TYR A 182 -1.69 -2.18 -5.58
N MET A 183 -2.52 -3.20 -5.39
CA MET A 183 -3.14 -3.47 -4.10
C MET A 183 -2.89 -4.88 -3.59
N SER A 184 -3.00 -5.05 -2.28
CA SER A 184 -3.09 -6.37 -1.62
C SER A 184 -4.02 -6.26 -0.43
N CYS A 185 -4.62 -7.40 -0.06
CA CYS A 185 -5.55 -7.49 1.06
C CYS A 185 -4.94 -8.26 2.22
N PHE A 186 -5.11 -7.75 3.44
CA PHE A 186 -4.65 -8.37 4.68
C PHE A 186 -5.83 -8.74 5.56
N GLN A 187 -5.72 -9.88 6.25
CA GLN A 187 -6.77 -10.47 7.06
C GLN A 187 -6.52 -10.14 8.52
N VAL A 188 -7.43 -9.41 9.16
CA VAL A 188 -7.27 -9.03 10.57
C VAL A 188 -8.52 -9.32 11.39
N ASN A 189 -8.32 -9.51 12.70
CA ASN A 189 -9.38 -9.52 13.68
C ASN A 189 -9.20 -8.29 14.58
N VAL A 190 -10.17 -7.38 14.54
CA VAL A 190 -10.22 -6.18 15.36
C VAL A 190 -10.84 -6.53 16.71
N GLY A 191 -10.12 -6.31 17.80
CA GLY A 191 -10.64 -6.47 19.16
C GLY A 191 -11.42 -5.25 19.68
N GLY A 192 -11.51 -5.12 21.00
CA GLY A 192 -12.14 -3.97 21.67
C GLY A 192 -13.66 -4.05 21.77
N SER A 193 -14.29 -2.89 22.03
CA SER A 193 -15.72 -2.78 22.34
C SER A 193 -16.42 -1.64 21.60
N GLY A 194 -15.82 -1.17 20.50
CA GLY A 194 -16.43 -0.15 19.66
C GLY A 194 -17.75 -0.61 19.04
N SER A 195 -18.49 0.32 18.48
CA SER A 195 -19.80 0.05 17.84
C SER A 195 -20.02 0.85 16.56
N ALA A 196 -19.03 1.65 16.14
CA ALA A 196 -19.15 2.46 14.95
C ALA A 196 -19.20 1.61 13.69
N ASN A 197 -20.03 2.04 12.74
CA ASN A 197 -20.16 1.48 11.40
C ASN A 197 -19.93 2.62 10.40
N PRO A 198 -18.69 2.83 9.94
CA PRO A 198 -18.37 3.90 9.00
C PRO A 198 -19.18 3.83 7.70
N PRO A 199 -19.45 4.96 7.03
CA PRO A 199 -20.00 4.96 5.67
C PRO A 199 -19.10 4.18 4.71
N THR A 200 -19.70 3.38 3.83
CA THR A 200 -18.97 2.45 2.96
C THR A 200 -19.19 2.70 1.48
N VAL A 201 -18.24 2.24 0.68
CA VAL A 201 -18.23 2.18 -0.78
C VAL A 201 -17.97 0.73 -1.23
N SER A 202 -18.05 0.47 -2.55
CA SER A 202 -17.79 -0.85 -3.13
C SER A 202 -16.62 -0.79 -4.10
N PHE A 203 -15.84 -1.87 -4.19
CA PHE A 203 -14.82 -2.07 -5.21
C PHE A 203 -15.19 -3.33 -6.00
N PRO A 204 -15.52 -3.25 -7.30
CA PRO A 204 -15.61 -2.05 -8.13
C PRO A 204 -16.76 -1.11 -7.74
N GLY A 205 -16.65 0.16 -8.15
CA GLY A 205 -17.70 1.18 -8.00
C GLY A 205 -17.24 2.50 -7.37
N ALA A 206 -16.31 2.46 -6.42
CA ALA A 206 -15.80 3.65 -5.74
C ALA A 206 -14.87 4.51 -6.61
N TYR A 207 -14.31 3.92 -7.67
CA TYR A 207 -13.43 4.56 -8.64
C TYR A 207 -14.09 4.59 -10.01
N SER A 208 -13.93 5.71 -10.72
CA SER A 208 -14.21 5.86 -12.14
C SER A 208 -12.90 6.01 -12.92
N ALA A 209 -12.86 5.46 -14.14
CA ALA A 209 -11.74 5.68 -15.05
C ALA A 209 -11.55 7.16 -15.46
N SER A 210 -12.56 7.99 -15.21
CA SER A 210 -12.54 9.44 -15.46
C SER A 210 -12.34 10.27 -14.20
N ASP A 211 -12.10 9.67 -13.03
CA ASP A 211 -11.84 10.45 -11.82
C ASP A 211 -10.57 11.29 -12.03
N PRO A 212 -10.54 12.56 -11.58
CA PRO A 212 -9.40 13.46 -11.81
C PRO A 212 -8.12 13.01 -11.11
N GLY A 213 -8.20 12.09 -10.14
CA GLY A 213 -7.05 11.44 -9.52
C GLY A 213 -6.57 10.17 -10.24
N ILE A 214 -7.29 9.72 -11.27
CA ILE A 214 -7.05 8.47 -12.03
C ILE A 214 -6.72 8.78 -13.50
N LEU A 215 -7.43 9.71 -14.15
CA LEU A 215 -7.08 10.22 -15.48
C LEU A 215 -6.46 11.60 -15.32
N ILE A 216 -5.13 11.65 -15.32
CA ILE A 216 -4.35 12.83 -14.94
C ILE A 216 -2.98 12.86 -15.62
N ASN A 217 -2.51 14.05 -16.02
CA ASN A 217 -1.13 14.27 -16.44
C ASN A 217 -0.30 14.87 -15.30
N ILE A 218 0.50 14.05 -14.62
CA ILE A 218 1.31 14.48 -13.48
C ILE A 218 2.59 15.26 -13.87
N TYR A 219 2.88 15.39 -15.16
CA TYR A 219 4.03 16.16 -15.66
C TYR A 219 3.67 17.60 -16.04
N GLU A 220 2.40 17.97 -15.91
CA GLU A 220 1.94 19.36 -15.99
C GLU A 220 1.85 19.96 -14.59
N GLN A 221 1.76 21.30 -14.51
CA GLN A 221 1.61 21.97 -13.22
C GLN A 221 0.28 21.59 -12.57
N LEU A 222 0.33 20.80 -11.49
CA LEU A 222 -0.83 20.46 -10.69
C LEU A 222 -1.05 21.52 -9.60
N ASN A 223 -2.22 22.16 -9.60
CA ASN A 223 -2.59 23.08 -8.50
C ASN A 223 -2.98 22.30 -7.23
N SER A 224 -3.50 21.09 -7.40
CA SER A 224 -3.84 20.14 -6.35
C SER A 224 -3.99 18.74 -6.95
N TYR A 225 -3.86 17.71 -6.12
CA TYR A 225 -4.17 16.32 -6.48
C TYR A 225 -5.39 15.84 -5.69
N GLN A 226 -6.44 15.38 -6.39
CA GLN A 226 -7.61 14.79 -5.75
C GLN A 226 -7.42 13.28 -5.62
N ILE A 227 -7.25 12.81 -4.39
CA ILE A 227 -7.11 11.38 -4.11
C ILE A 227 -8.45 10.67 -4.44
N PRO A 228 -8.45 9.56 -5.22
CA PRO A 228 -9.68 8.86 -5.58
C PRO A 228 -10.43 8.24 -4.39
N GLY A 229 -11.76 8.10 -4.51
CA GLY A 229 -12.62 7.48 -3.50
C GLY A 229 -13.09 8.42 -2.38
N PRO A 230 -13.68 7.87 -1.30
CA PRO A 230 -14.24 8.67 -0.21
C PRO A 230 -13.13 9.27 0.67
N SER A 231 -13.46 10.31 1.44
CA SER A 231 -12.58 10.81 2.51
C SER A 231 -12.32 9.73 3.58
N PRO A 232 -11.14 9.75 4.23
CA PRO A 232 -10.86 8.83 5.33
C PRO A 232 -11.85 9.00 6.50
N TYR A 233 -12.19 7.88 7.13
CA TYR A 233 -12.95 7.83 8.37
C TYR A 233 -12.01 8.06 9.56
N ALA A 234 -12.42 8.95 10.48
CA ALA A 234 -11.72 9.28 11.72
C ALA A 234 -10.27 9.82 11.57
N THR A 235 -9.83 10.06 10.34
CA THR A 235 -8.55 10.69 10.01
C THR A 235 -8.76 11.74 8.92
N THR A 236 -7.83 12.66 8.79
CA THR A 236 -7.82 13.67 7.73
C THR A 236 -6.61 13.46 6.86
N SER A 237 -6.74 13.73 5.56
CA SER A 237 -5.62 13.74 4.63
C SER A 237 -4.53 14.72 5.11
N PRO A 238 -3.24 14.38 4.99
CA PRO A 238 -2.16 15.30 5.31
C PRO A 238 -2.29 16.60 4.50
N THR A 239 -1.96 17.73 5.13
CA THR A 239 -1.89 19.02 4.42
C THR A 239 -0.71 19.02 3.45
N VAL A 240 -0.93 19.51 2.23
CA VAL A 240 0.12 19.67 1.23
C VAL A 240 1.06 20.80 1.65
N ALA A 241 2.34 20.49 1.80
CA ALA A 241 3.37 21.48 2.12
C ALA A 241 3.77 22.31 0.89
N ALA A 242 4.06 23.60 1.10
CA ALA A 242 4.63 24.50 0.08
C ALA A 242 6.16 24.59 0.16
N THR A 243 6.79 23.65 0.86
CA THR A 243 8.23 23.53 1.07
C THR A 243 8.68 22.12 0.74
N PRO A 244 9.97 21.88 0.44
CA PRO A 244 10.46 20.53 0.18
C PRO A 244 10.06 19.56 1.30
N TYR A 245 9.65 18.35 0.92
CA TYR A 245 9.30 17.31 1.88
C TYR A 245 10.57 16.81 2.59
N PRO A 246 10.54 16.57 3.92
CA PRO A 246 11.67 15.97 4.62
C PRO A 246 11.86 14.51 4.19
N THR A 247 13.00 14.19 3.62
CA THR A 247 13.32 12.83 3.11
C THR A 247 13.98 11.93 4.14
N THR A 248 14.08 12.38 5.40
CA THR A 248 14.60 11.55 6.49
C THR A 248 13.63 10.41 6.78
N ALA A 249 14.10 9.18 6.63
CA ALA A 249 13.33 7.98 6.97
C ALA A 249 12.79 8.05 8.41
N THR A 250 11.49 7.80 8.56
CA THR A 250 10.83 7.67 9.87
C THR A 250 10.78 6.23 10.36
N TRP A 251 10.99 5.28 9.44
CA TRP A 251 11.11 3.87 9.76
C TRP A 251 12.57 3.47 10.06
N ASN A 252 12.78 2.78 11.18
CA ASN A 252 14.11 2.33 11.58
C ASN A 252 14.42 0.92 11.04
N THR A 253 15.06 0.87 9.87
CA THR A 253 15.43 -0.39 9.20
C THR A 253 16.49 -1.18 9.97
N ALA A 254 17.30 -0.55 10.83
CA ALA A 254 18.31 -1.24 11.63
C ALA A 254 17.71 -2.19 12.68
N LEU A 255 16.41 -2.04 12.99
CA LEU A 255 15.70 -2.90 13.92
C LEU A 255 14.90 -4.01 13.21
N GLN A 256 14.89 -4.06 11.88
CA GLN A 256 14.13 -5.08 11.14
C GLN A 256 14.65 -6.49 11.45
N PRO A 257 13.76 -7.47 11.69
CA PRO A 257 14.15 -8.85 11.88
C PRO A 257 14.86 -9.42 10.64
N SER A 258 15.91 -10.21 10.84
CA SER A 258 16.62 -10.90 9.74
C SER A 258 15.84 -12.10 9.18
N THR A 259 14.72 -12.48 9.80
CA THR A 259 13.90 -13.62 9.41
C THR A 259 12.44 -13.21 9.31
N VAL A 260 11.79 -13.58 8.21
CA VAL A 260 10.37 -13.30 7.98
C VAL A 260 9.52 -14.37 8.69
N PRO A 261 8.54 -13.99 9.54
CA PRO A 261 7.61 -14.94 10.12
C PRO A 261 6.74 -15.60 9.04
N THR A 262 6.67 -16.93 9.06
CA THR A 262 5.78 -17.72 8.18
C THR A 262 4.46 -18.12 8.85
N ALA A 263 4.28 -17.72 10.10
CA ALA A 263 3.06 -17.89 10.88
C ALA A 263 2.79 -16.61 11.67
N VAL A 264 1.52 -16.36 12.00
CA VAL A 264 1.13 -15.19 12.80
C VAL A 264 1.88 -15.25 14.14
N PRO A 265 2.67 -14.22 14.49
CA PRO A 265 3.34 -14.13 15.77
C PRO A 265 2.38 -14.33 16.95
N THR A 266 2.85 -15.01 18.00
CA THR A 266 2.09 -15.13 19.25
C THR A 266 1.93 -13.78 19.96
N ALA A 267 0.83 -13.59 20.68
CA ALA A 267 0.58 -12.41 21.49
C ALA A 267 1.76 -12.14 22.46
N GLY A 268 2.25 -10.89 22.50
CA GLY A 268 3.33 -10.46 23.38
C GLY A 268 4.72 -10.32 22.74
N ALA A 269 4.85 -10.49 21.42
CA ALA A 269 6.07 -10.14 20.70
C ALA A 269 6.41 -8.65 20.88
N LYS A 270 7.69 -8.33 21.12
CA LYS A 270 8.16 -6.94 21.22
C LYS A 270 8.26 -6.34 19.83
N GLY A 271 7.59 -5.21 19.61
CA GLY A 271 7.69 -4.45 18.37
C GLY A 271 9.02 -3.72 18.23
N ILE A 272 9.38 -3.42 16.99
CA ILE A 272 10.49 -2.54 16.66
C ILE A 272 10.01 -1.08 16.83
N GLY A 273 10.77 -0.28 17.58
CA GLY A 273 10.43 1.12 17.79
C GLY A 273 10.63 1.94 16.51
N LYS A 274 9.78 2.96 16.29
CA LYS A 274 10.05 4.02 15.31
C LYS A 274 11.29 4.83 15.74
N ALA A 275 12.04 5.34 14.77
CA ALA A 275 13.18 6.23 15.01
C ALA A 275 12.72 7.58 15.60
#